data_AF-A0A6G3QUE3-F1
#
_entry.id   AF-A0A6G3QUE3-F1
#
_cell.length_a   1.000
_cell.length_b   1.000
_cell.length_c   1.000
_cell.angle_alpha   90.00
_cell.angle_beta   90.00
_cell.angle_gamma   90.00
#
_symmetry.space_group_name_H-M   'P 1'
#
loop_
_entity.id
_entity.type
_entity.pdbx_description
1 polymer ?
#
loop_
_entity_poly.entity_id
_entity_poly.type
_entity_poly.pdbx_seq_one_letter_code
_entity_poly.pdbx_strand_id
1 'polypeptide(L)' 'AGVVIGSWPGAPGLAERCNLADLPDVSGLALLGAVPEGAAARPPDAFRTAAPGWLAPRLHGTWDAEAFRAREAP' A
#
# COMPACT_ATOMS: atom_id res chain seq x y z
N ALA A 1 -12.26 -8.66 -6.74
CA ALA A 1 -12.11 -7.26 -6.31
C ALA A 1 -11.05 -7.17 -5.23
N GLY A 2 -10.55 -5.98 -4.90
CA GLY A 2 -9.56 -5.75 -3.84
C GLY A 2 -9.44 -4.26 -3.51
N VAL A 3 -8.73 -3.94 -2.42
CA VAL A 3 -8.52 -2.57 -1.94
C VAL A 3 -7.08 -2.13 -2.15
N VAL A 4 -6.88 -0.84 -2.41
CA VAL A 4 -5.57 -0.19 -2.45
C VAL A 4 -5.61 1.00 -1.52
N ILE A 5 -4.62 1.12 -0.63
CA ILE A 5 -4.48 2.33 0.20
C ILE A 5 -3.94 3.45 -0.69
N GLY A 6 -4.70 4.52 -0.84
CA GLY A 6 -4.39 5.60 -1.77
C GLY A 6 -3.24 6.53 -1.33
N SER A 7 -2.90 6.54 -0.04
CA SER A 7 -1.78 7.30 0.52
C SER A 7 -1.31 6.67 1.83
N TRP A 8 -0.12 6.09 1.84
CA TRP A 8 0.51 5.50 3.02
C TRP A 8 1.66 6.40 3.51
N PRO A 9 1.62 6.87 4.76
CA PRO A 9 2.64 7.79 5.28
C PRO A 9 4.00 7.12 5.41
N GLY A 10 5.07 7.90 5.27
CA GLY A 10 6.44 7.40 5.50
C GLY A 10 6.74 7.03 6.95
N ALA A 11 5.97 7.60 7.90
CA ALA A 11 6.00 7.29 9.31
C ALA A 11 4.56 7.08 9.81
N PRO A 12 3.98 5.88 9.62
CA PRO A 12 2.63 5.61 10.08
C PRO A 12 2.55 5.71 11.60
N GLY A 13 1.44 6.24 12.10
CA GLY A 13 1.08 6.26 13.50
C GLY A 13 0.37 4.98 13.91
N LEU A 14 -0.11 4.94 15.15
CA LEU A 14 -0.87 3.80 15.67
C LEU A 14 -2.16 3.58 14.86
N ALA A 15 -2.86 4.66 14.50
CA ALA A 15 -4.12 4.58 13.76
C ALA A 15 -3.93 3.91 12.40
N GLU A 16 -2.92 4.31 11.63
CA GLU A 16 -2.65 3.73 10.31
C GLU A 16 -2.28 2.25 10.41
N ARG A 17 -1.47 1.88 11.41
CA ARG A 17 -1.07 0.48 11.64
C ARG A 17 -2.24 -0.40 12.09
N CYS A 18 -3.08 0.08 13.01
CA CYS A 18 -4.30 -0.63 13.40
C CYS A 18 -5.24 -0.79 12.20
N ASN A 19 -5.49 0.30 11.46
CA ASN A 19 -6.34 0.24 10.27
C ASN A 19 -5.81 -0.76 9.25
N LEU A 20 -4.50 -0.83 9.01
CA LEU A 20 -3.90 -1.81 8.09
C LEU A 20 -4.15 -3.26 8.53
N ALA A 21 -4.07 -3.53 9.84
CA ALA A 21 -4.33 -4.85 10.40
C ALA A 21 -5.80 -5.26 10.20
N ASP A 22 -6.73 -4.33 10.45
CA ASP A 22 -8.18 -4.59 10.41
C ASP A 22 -8.77 -4.59 8.99
N LEU A 23 -8.16 -3.83 8.07
CA LEU A 23 -8.66 -3.59 6.70
C LEU A 23 -9.14 -4.85 5.95
N PRO A 24 -8.38 -5.97 5.87
CA PRO A 24 -8.87 -7.18 5.21
C PRO A 24 -10.14 -7.75 5.84
N ASP A 25 -10.24 -7.73 7.17
CA ASP A 25 -11.34 -8.35 7.89
C ASP A 25 -12.62 -7.52 7.77
N VAL A 26 -12.50 -6.19 7.88
CA VAL A 26 -13.66 -5.29 7.77
C VAL A 26 -14.15 -5.12 6.34
N SER A 27 -13.26 -5.19 5.35
CA SER A 27 -13.63 -5.03 3.94
C SER A 27 -14.03 -6.35 3.26
N GLY A 28 -13.59 -7.50 3.80
CA GLY A 28 -13.69 -8.79 3.13
C GLY A 28 -12.90 -8.87 1.81
N LEU A 29 -11.98 -7.94 1.59
CA LEU A 29 -11.23 -7.79 0.34
C LEU A 29 -9.72 -7.93 0.58
N ALA A 30 -9.04 -8.51 -0.42
CA ALA A 30 -7.57 -8.55 -0.41
C ALA A 30 -6.99 -7.14 -0.55
N LEU A 31 -5.95 -6.85 0.22
CA LEU A 31 -5.12 -5.66 0.03
C LEU A 31 -4.19 -5.89 -1.18
N LEU A 32 -4.32 -5.02 -2.18
CA LEU A 32 -3.62 -5.13 -3.47
C LEU A 32 -2.54 -4.06 -3.66
N GLY A 33 -2.32 -3.18 -2.68
CA GLY A 33 -1.28 -2.18 -2.76
C GLY A 33 -1.40 -1.08 -1.73
N ALA A 34 -0.33 -0.31 -1.61
CA ALA A 34 -0.25 0.91 -0.81
C ALA A 34 0.59 1.94 -1.56
N VAL A 35 -0.04 3.04 -1.97
CA VAL A 35 0.63 4.13 -2.67
C VAL A 35 1.33 5.02 -1.64
N PRO A 36 2.63 5.35 -1.77
CA PRO A 36 3.31 6.23 -0.83
C PRO A 36 2.69 7.63 -0.81
N GLU A 37 2.64 8.23 0.37
CA GLU A 37 2.32 9.64 0.54
C GLU A 37 3.17 10.52 -0.40
N GLY A 38 2.54 11.53 -1.00
CA GLY A 38 3.19 12.44 -1.94
C GLY A 38 3.51 11.83 -3.31
N ALA A 39 3.05 10.60 -3.62
CA ALA A 39 3.27 9.99 -4.93
C ALA A 39 2.82 10.89 -6.09
N ALA A 40 1.70 11.61 -5.94
CA ALA A 40 1.17 12.50 -6.97
C ALA A 40 2.09 13.70 -7.30
N ALA A 41 3.03 14.06 -6.41
CA ALA A 41 3.99 15.14 -6.64
C ALA A 41 5.27 14.68 -7.34
N ARG A 42 5.44 13.37 -7.57
CA ARG A 42 6.65 12.83 -8.20
C ARG A 42 6.70 13.23 -9.68
N PRO A 43 7.90 13.55 -10.22
CA PRO A 43 8.09 13.68 -11.67
C PRO A 43 7.61 12.43 -12.42
N PRO A 44 7.13 12.56 -13.67
CA PRO A 44 6.52 11.44 -14.40
C PRO A 44 7.42 10.20 -14.57
N ASP A 45 8.73 10.38 -14.72
CA ASP A 45 9.72 9.30 -14.79
C ASP A 45 9.92 8.61 -13.44
N ALA A 46 10.05 9.38 -12.36
CA ALA A 46 10.16 8.85 -11.00
C ALA A 46 8.89 8.11 -10.56
N PHE A 47 7.71 8.62 -10.92
CA PHE A 47 6.43 7.96 -10.67
C PHE A 47 6.37 6.59 -11.38
N ARG A 48 6.60 6.56 -12.69
CA ARG A 48 6.55 5.33 -13.50
C ARG A 48 7.56 4.28 -13.03
N THR A 49 8.74 4.72 -12.59
CA THR A 49 9.78 3.82 -12.09
C THR A 49 9.39 3.17 -10.76
N ALA A 50 8.74 3.93 -9.86
CA ALA A 50 8.39 3.45 -8.54
C ALA A 50 7.04 2.72 -8.48
N ALA A 51 6.09 3.05 -9.36
CA ALA A 51 4.72 2.53 -9.34
C ALA A 51 4.59 0.99 -9.32
N PRO A 52 5.41 0.21 -10.05
CA PRO A 52 5.38 -1.25 -9.94
C PRO A 52 5.63 -1.76 -8.52
N GLY A 53 6.34 -1.01 -7.67
CA GLY A 53 6.59 -1.36 -6.28
C GLY A 53 5.44 -1.06 -5.32
N TRP A 54 4.34 -0.44 -5.78
CA TRP A 54 3.20 -0.05 -4.92
C TRP A 54 2.00 -0.98 -5.04
N LEU A 55 1.94 -1.75 -6.14
CA LEU A 55 0.81 -2.59 -6.50
C LEU A 55 1.21 -4.06 -6.53
N ALA A 56 0.28 -4.93 -6.15
CA ALA A 56 0.48 -6.38 -6.14
C ALA A 56 0.56 -6.94 -7.58
N PRO A 57 1.07 -8.17 -7.77
CA PRO A 57 1.14 -8.83 -9.08
C PRO A 57 -0.20 -8.93 -9.82
N ARG A 58 -1.32 -9.02 -9.09
CA ARG A 58 -2.68 -9.01 -9.67
C ARG A 58 -3.01 -7.70 -10.42
N LEU A 59 -2.29 -6.62 -10.11
CA LEU A 59 -2.36 -5.32 -10.78
C LEU A 59 -1.06 -5.00 -11.55
N HIS A 60 -0.32 -6.04 -11.96
CA HIS A 60 0.93 -5.94 -12.74
C HIS A 60 2.11 -5.25 -12.03
N GLY A 61 2.09 -5.19 -10.69
CA GLY A 61 3.24 -4.74 -9.90
C GLY A 61 4.03 -5.88 -9.26
N THR A 62 4.80 -5.54 -8.24
CA THR A 62 5.79 -6.39 -7.54
C THR A 62 5.66 -6.33 -6.03
N TRP A 63 4.66 -5.59 -5.52
CA TRP A 63 4.45 -5.37 -4.09
C TRP A 63 3.89 -6.63 -3.41
N ASP A 64 4.35 -6.87 -2.18
CA ASP A 64 3.97 -8.01 -1.35
C ASP A 64 3.16 -7.55 -0.13
N ALA A 65 1.92 -8.03 -0.04
CA ALA A 65 0.98 -7.67 1.02
C ALA A 65 1.39 -8.21 2.39
N GLU A 66 1.95 -9.42 2.46
CA GLU A 66 2.36 -10.05 3.72
C GLU A 66 3.61 -9.37 4.27
N ALA A 67 4.62 -9.17 3.41
CA ALA A 67 5.83 -8.44 3.79
C ALA A 67 5.53 -7.00 4.22
N PHE A 68 4.57 -6.34 3.56
CA PHE A 68 4.12 -5.01 3.95
C PHE A 68 3.47 -5.01 5.34
N ARG A 69 2.52 -5.90 5.60
CA ARG A 69 1.87 -6.00 6.91
C ARG A 69 2.84 -6.33 8.03
N ALA A 70 3.80 -7.22 7.79
CA ALA A 70 4.80 -7.58 8.78
C ALA A 70 5.71 -6.39 9.15
N ARG A 71 6.09 -5.57 8.16
CA ARG A 71 6.93 -4.38 8.39
C ARG A 71 6.18 -3.29 9.16
N GLU A 72 4.90 -3.12 8.86
CA GLU A 72 4.06 -2.06 9.42
C GLU A 72 3.23 -2.52 10.63
N ALA A 73 3.48 -3.73 11.15
CA ALA A 73 2.80 -4.22 12.34
C ALA A 73 3.04 -3.25 13.53
N PRO A 74 2.05 -3.06 14.42
CA PRO A 74 2.20 -2.26 15.64
C PRO A 74 3.40 -2.66 16.51
#